data_AF-A0AAU0K7F5-F1
#
_entry.id   AF-A0AAU0K7F5-F1
#
_cell.length_a   1.000
_cell.length_b   1.000
_cell.length_c   1.000
_cell.angle_alpha   90.00
_cell.angle_beta   90.00
_cell.angle_gamma   90.00
#
_symmetry.space_group_name_H-M   'P 1'
#
loop_
_entity.id
_entity.type
_entity.pdbx_description
1 polymer ?
#
loop_
_entity_poly.entity_id
_entity_poly.type
_entity_poly.pdbx_seq_one_letter_code
_entity_poly.pdbx_strand_id
1 'polypeptide(L)'
;MKTEFNLLPASYFEPVEPGWKRFLREYGAFAVMFLCFLQFFICALTLWPRLQSQYAAVLEAEREAAAAAARLSEVCGELEAHDGQLRAMIEHGQSSAPALEILTALAGALPETGELEAVAADRERCRIEILFADRESVDHVFEKLARLPYAPLRITERRLLSGGSLLLCLEGTRRGR
;
A
#
# COMPACT_ATOMS: atom_id res chain seq x y z
N MET A 1 -36.56 39.00 -105.34
CA MET A 1 -37.53 37.95 -104.95
C MET A 1 -36.84 37.04 -103.95
N LYS A 2 -37.41 36.93 -102.75
CA LYS A 2 -36.93 36.11 -101.63
C LYS A 2 -37.63 34.74 -101.72
N THR A 3 -36.89 33.66 -101.53
CA THR A 3 -37.41 32.30 -101.30
C THR A 3 -36.39 31.60 -100.40
N GLU A 4 -36.58 31.66 -99.09
CA GLU A 4 -37.34 30.73 -98.23
C GLU A 4 -36.44 29.59 -97.71
N PHE A 5 -35.90 29.83 -96.50
CA PHE A 5 -35.25 28.81 -95.68
C PHE A 5 -36.33 27.88 -95.12
N ASN A 6 -36.26 26.60 -95.46
CA ASN A 6 -37.08 25.56 -94.86
C ASN A 6 -36.71 25.41 -93.37
N LEU A 7 -37.48 26.03 -92.49
CA LEU A 7 -37.48 25.74 -91.06
C LEU A 7 -38.31 24.47 -90.86
N LEU A 8 -37.62 23.38 -90.51
CA LEU A 8 -38.27 22.14 -90.06
C LEU A 8 -39.15 22.42 -88.82
N PRO A 9 -40.32 21.78 -88.70
CA PRO A 9 -41.24 22.01 -87.59
C PRO A 9 -40.61 21.61 -86.25
N ALA A 10 -40.70 22.50 -85.26
CA ALA A 10 -40.17 22.36 -83.91
C ALA A 10 -40.97 21.37 -83.02
N SER A 11 -41.38 20.22 -83.57
CA SER A 11 -42.19 19.22 -82.88
C SER A 11 -41.44 17.92 -82.56
N TYR A 12 -40.10 17.92 -82.58
CA TYR A 12 -39.27 16.71 -82.33
C TYR A 12 -38.29 16.83 -81.17
N PHE A 13 -38.51 17.76 -80.24
CA PHE A 13 -37.73 17.83 -79.00
C PHE A 13 -38.61 17.55 -77.80
N GLU A 14 -38.92 16.28 -77.56
CA GLU A 14 -39.22 15.85 -76.20
C GLU A 14 -37.96 16.09 -75.36
N PRO A 15 -38.05 16.78 -74.21
CA PRO A 15 -36.88 16.97 -73.36
C PRO A 15 -36.49 15.61 -72.80
N VAL A 16 -35.46 14.99 -73.37
CA VAL A 16 -34.84 13.79 -72.82
C VAL A 16 -34.28 14.18 -71.45
N GLU A 17 -35.00 13.83 -70.39
CA GLU A 17 -34.50 14.05 -69.04
C GLU A 17 -33.14 13.34 -68.91
N PRO A 18 -32.08 14.05 -68.48
CA PRO A 18 -30.79 13.43 -68.28
C PRO A 18 -30.92 12.25 -67.32
N GLY A 19 -30.36 11.08 -67.68
CA GLY A 19 -30.52 9.85 -66.90
C GLY A 19 -30.16 9.98 -65.42
N TRP A 20 -29.27 10.91 -65.06
CA TRP A 20 -28.92 11.22 -63.67
C TRP A 20 -30.07 11.86 -62.86
N LYS A 21 -30.94 12.66 -63.50
CA LYS A 21 -32.13 13.23 -62.84
C LYS A 21 -33.16 12.15 -62.54
N ARG A 22 -33.37 11.23 -63.48
CA ARG A 22 -34.27 10.08 -63.31
C ARG A 22 -33.76 9.13 -62.23
N PHE A 23 -32.46 8.84 -62.23
CA PHE A 23 -31.80 8.06 -61.20
C PHE A 23 -31.91 8.69 -59.80
N LEU A 24 -31.68 9.99 -59.66
CA LEU A 24 -31.86 10.70 -58.38
C LEU A 24 -33.32 10.71 -57.92
N ARG A 25 -34.28 10.76 -58.84
CA ARG A 25 -35.71 10.75 -58.50
C ARG A 25 -36.16 9.37 -58.00
N GLU A 26 -35.66 8.30 -58.61
CA GLU A 26 -36.04 6.92 -58.28
C GLU A 26 -35.21 6.36 -57.10
N TYR A 27 -33.93 6.71 -56.99
CA TYR A 27 -32.98 6.10 -56.06
C TYR A 27 -32.27 7.10 -55.14
N GLY A 28 -32.52 8.41 -55.26
CA GLY A 28 -31.82 9.42 -54.46
C GLY A 28 -32.03 9.26 -52.95
N ALA A 29 -33.25 8.93 -52.52
CA ALA A 29 -33.52 8.66 -51.10
C ALA A 29 -32.74 7.44 -50.59
N PHE A 30 -32.62 6.38 -51.41
CA PHE A 30 -31.86 5.19 -51.08
C PHE A 30 -30.34 5.48 -51.00
N ALA A 31 -29.81 6.25 -51.96
CA ALA A 31 -28.40 6.65 -51.95
C ALA A 31 -28.04 7.50 -50.72
N VAL A 32 -28.91 8.44 -50.34
CA VAL A 32 -28.71 9.26 -49.13
C VAL A 32 -28.79 8.40 -47.87
N MET A 33 -29.79 7.52 -47.74
CA MET A 33 -29.90 6.60 -46.61
C MET A 33 -28.68 5.69 -46.50
N PHE A 34 -28.20 5.16 -47.62
CA PHE A 34 -27.02 4.31 -47.67
C PHE A 34 -25.75 5.05 -47.23
N LEU A 35 -25.55 6.30 -47.70
CA LEU A 35 -24.42 7.13 -47.27
C LEU A 35 -24.49 7.49 -45.79
N CYS A 36 -25.68 7.82 -45.27
CA CYS A 36 -25.89 8.06 -43.84
C CYS A 36 -25.59 6.81 -43.01
N PHE A 37 -26.02 5.63 -43.47
CA PHE A 37 -25.74 4.36 -42.81
C PHE A 37 -24.25 4.02 -42.84
N LEU A 38 -23.58 4.21 -43.98
CA LEU A 38 -22.15 4.00 -44.13
C LEU A 38 -21.36 4.93 -43.19
N GLN A 39 -21.74 6.21 -43.13
CA GLN A 39 -21.13 7.19 -42.22
C GLN A 39 -21.32 6.79 -40.75
N PHE A 40 -22.53 6.36 -40.38
CA PHE A 40 -22.79 5.85 -39.03
C PHE A 40 -21.94 4.62 -38.71
N PHE A 41 -21.80 3.69 -39.66
CA PHE A 41 -21.01 2.47 -39.50
C PHE A 41 -19.51 2.78 -39.34
N ILE A 42 -18.97 3.72 -40.12
CA ILE A 42 -17.58 4.18 -39.98
C ILE A 42 -17.37 4.90 -38.64
N CYS A 43 -18.30 5.75 -38.22
CA CYS A 43 -18.27 6.37 -36.90
C CYS A 43 -18.30 5.31 -35.78
N ALA A 44 -19.18 4.31 -35.88
CA ALA A 44 -19.26 3.23 -34.90
C ALA A 44 -17.95 2.43 -34.84
N LEU A 45 -17.37 2.05 -35.99
CA LEU A 45 -16.11 1.30 -36.04
C LEU A 45 -14.91 2.08 -35.50
N THR A 46 -14.92 3.41 -35.56
CA THR A 46 -13.81 4.25 -35.08
C THR A 46 -13.96 4.66 -33.61
N LEU A 47 -15.19 4.88 -33.14
CA LEU A 47 -15.48 5.25 -31.75
C LEU A 47 -15.53 4.05 -30.80
N TRP A 48 -15.98 2.88 -31.28
CA TRP A 48 -16.13 1.68 -30.46
C TRP A 48 -14.83 1.17 -29.83
N PRO A 49 -13.69 1.09 -30.55
CA PRO A 49 -12.43 0.63 -29.96
C PRO A 49 -11.90 1.62 -28.90
N ARG A 50 -12.11 2.93 -29.10
CA ARG A 50 -11.72 3.96 -28.12
C ARG A 50 -12.53 3.85 -26.85
N LEU A 51 -13.85 3.67 -26.96
CA LEU A 51 -14.72 3.44 -25.80
C LEU A 51 -14.36 2.15 -25.06
N GLN A 52 -14.06 1.05 -25.77
CA GLN A 52 -13.60 -0.19 -25.13
C GLN A 52 -12.29 0.01 -24.37
N SER A 53 -11.32 0.73 -24.94
CA SER A 53 -10.05 0.99 -24.28
C SER A 53 -10.21 1.86 -23.02
N GLN A 54 -11.06 2.89 -23.07
CA GLN A 54 -11.36 3.74 -21.92
C GLN A 54 -12.11 2.97 -20.84
N TYR A 55 -13.06 2.12 -21.23
CA TYR A 55 -13.80 1.29 -20.29
C TYR A 55 -12.89 0.28 -19.59
N ALA A 56 -11.96 -0.36 -20.32
CA ALA A 56 -10.97 -1.26 -19.75
C ALA A 56 -10.04 -0.54 -18.76
N ALA A 57 -9.54 0.65 -19.10
CA ALA A 57 -8.69 1.44 -18.23
C ALA A 57 -9.41 1.87 -16.93
N VAL A 58 -10.69 2.24 -17.01
CA VAL A 58 -11.50 2.57 -15.83
C VAL A 58 -11.70 1.34 -14.95
N LEU A 59 -11.97 0.18 -15.55
CA LEU A 59 -12.19 -1.07 -14.81
C LEU A 59 -10.92 -1.58 -14.12
N GLU A 60 -9.75 -1.34 -14.72
CA GLU A 60 -8.44 -1.57 -14.08
C GLU A 60 -8.21 -0.60 -12.92
N ALA A 61 -8.48 0.70 -13.10
CA ALA A 61 -8.34 1.69 -12.04
C ALA A 61 -9.27 1.40 -10.84
N GLU A 62 -10.50 0.93 -11.08
CA GLU A 62 -11.42 0.50 -10.01
C GLU A 62 -10.89 -0.70 -9.23
N ARG A 63 -10.26 -1.68 -9.91
CA ARG A 63 -9.64 -2.84 -9.25
C ARG A 63 -8.45 -2.43 -8.40
N GLU A 64 -7.61 -1.53 -8.91
CA GLU A 64 -6.47 -1.00 -8.16
C GLU A 64 -6.92 -0.20 -6.93
N ALA A 65 -7.96 0.62 -7.07
CA ALA A 65 -8.55 1.35 -5.95
C ALA A 65 -9.13 0.41 -4.89
N ALA A 66 -9.82 -0.66 -5.31
CA ALA A 66 -10.35 -1.67 -4.39
C ALA A 66 -9.22 -2.43 -3.65
N ALA A 67 -8.13 -2.78 -4.35
CA ALA A 67 -6.97 -3.40 -3.75
C ALA A 67 -6.25 -2.47 -2.76
N ALA A 68 -6.14 -1.18 -3.08
CA ALA A 68 -5.59 -0.17 -2.18
C ALA A 68 -6.46 0.01 -0.93
N ALA A 69 -7.79 0.03 -1.08
CA ALA A 69 -8.72 0.10 0.04
C ALA A 69 -8.61 -1.14 0.96
N ALA A 70 -8.45 -2.34 0.39
CA ALA A 70 -8.23 -3.56 1.16
C ALA A 70 -6.93 -3.50 1.98
N ARG A 71 -5.82 -3.04 1.38
CA ARG A 71 -4.54 -2.84 2.07
C ARG A 71 -4.65 -1.82 3.21
N LEU A 72 -5.36 -0.70 2.97
CA LEU A 72 -5.61 0.29 4.03
C LEU A 72 -6.46 -0.28 5.16
N SER A 73 -7.46 -1.11 4.85
CA SER A 73 -8.28 -1.80 5.85
C SER A 73 -7.45 -2.78 6.69
N GLU A 74 -6.50 -3.49 6.08
CA GLU A 74 -5.59 -4.40 6.78
C GLU A 74 -4.68 -3.62 7.74
N VAL A 75 -4.05 -2.54 7.27
CA VAL A 75 -3.21 -1.66 8.10
C VAL A 75 -4.01 -1.02 9.24
N CYS A 76 -5.25 -0.59 9.01
CA CYS A 76 -6.12 -0.09 10.08
C CYS A 76 -6.44 -1.19 11.10
N GLY A 77 -6.69 -2.43 10.67
CA GLY A 77 -6.91 -3.56 11.58
C GLY A 77 -5.67 -3.90 12.42
N GLU A 78 -4.48 -3.85 11.83
CA GLU A 78 -3.21 -4.00 12.55
C GLU A 78 -3.00 -2.89 13.58
N LEU A 79 -3.34 -1.65 13.23
CA LEU A 79 -3.24 -0.50 14.13
C LEU A 79 -4.22 -0.64 15.31
N GLU A 80 -5.46 -1.04 15.06
CA GLU A 80 -6.45 -1.32 16.11
C GLU A 80 -6.01 -2.48 17.02
N ALA A 81 -5.39 -3.52 16.45
CA ALA A 81 -4.83 -4.62 17.24
C ALA A 81 -3.66 -4.15 18.11
N HIS A 82 -2.78 -3.29 17.58
CA HIS A 82 -1.69 -2.68 18.33
C HIS A 82 -2.21 -1.77 19.45
N ASP A 83 -3.20 -0.92 19.18
CA ASP A 83 -3.84 -0.08 20.19
C ASP A 83 -4.54 -0.92 21.26
N GLY A 84 -5.20 -2.02 20.87
CA GLY A 84 -5.79 -2.98 21.80
C GLY A 84 -4.76 -3.66 22.70
N GLN A 85 -3.61 -4.05 22.15
CA GLN A 85 -2.49 -4.62 22.90
C GLN A 85 -1.88 -3.59 23.86
N LEU A 86 -1.68 -2.35 23.40
CA LEU A 86 -1.13 -1.26 24.20
C LEU A 86 -2.08 -0.89 25.35
N ARG A 87 -3.39 -0.87 25.07
CA ARG A 87 -4.44 -0.69 26.08
C ARG A 87 -4.49 -1.84 27.06
N ALA A 88 -4.35 -3.09 26.61
CA ALA A 88 -4.27 -4.25 27.49
C ALA A 88 -3.03 -4.17 28.40
N MET A 89 -1.87 -3.74 27.90
CA MET A 89 -0.66 -3.51 28.71
C MET A 89 -0.89 -2.42 29.78
N ILE A 90 -1.58 -1.34 29.42
CA ILE A 90 -1.95 -0.25 30.34
C ILE A 90 -2.94 -0.75 31.41
N GLU A 91 -4.01 -1.45 31.00
CA GLU A 91 -5.05 -1.97 31.88
C GLU A 91 -4.53 -3.08 32.82
N HIS A 92 -3.58 -3.90 32.35
CA HIS A 92 -2.89 -4.91 33.18
C HIS A 92 -1.84 -4.29 34.11
N GLY A 93 -1.67 -2.97 34.11
CA GLY A 93 -0.77 -2.29 35.04
C GLY A 93 0.70 -2.62 34.84
N GLN A 94 1.10 -3.08 33.64
CA GLN A 94 2.50 -3.12 33.20
C GLN A 94 2.95 -1.67 32.99
N SER A 95 3.14 -0.96 34.10
CA SER A 95 3.83 0.32 34.10
C SER A 95 5.20 0.09 33.46
N SER A 96 5.54 0.90 32.46
CA SER A 96 6.88 0.96 31.88
C SER A 96 7.89 1.67 32.80
N ALA A 97 7.42 2.28 33.90
CA ALA A 97 8.28 3.00 34.84
C ALA A 97 9.35 2.12 35.52
N PRO A 98 9.05 0.89 36.01
CA PRO A 98 10.04 -0.09 36.46
C PRO A 98 11.16 -0.37 35.44
N ALA A 99 10.80 -0.61 34.18
CA ALA A 99 11.79 -0.88 33.13
C ALA A 99 12.65 0.36 32.85
N LEU A 100 12.04 1.55 32.84
CA LEU A 100 12.73 2.81 32.61
C LEU A 100 13.66 3.19 33.79
N GLU A 101 13.25 2.92 35.04
CA GLU A 101 14.11 3.04 36.25
C GLU A 101 15.35 2.13 36.15
N ILE A 102 15.18 0.91 35.65
CA ILE A 102 16.30 -0.02 35.46
C ILE A 102 17.20 0.45 34.30
N LEU A 103 16.64 0.83 33.15
CA LEU A 103 17.40 1.32 32.00
C LEU A 103 18.25 2.55 32.34
N THR A 104 17.67 3.51 33.05
CA THR A 104 18.38 4.72 33.51
C THR A 104 19.50 4.39 34.49
N ALA A 105 19.27 3.45 35.41
CA ALA A 105 20.31 3.02 36.33
C ALA A 105 21.41 2.16 35.66
N LEU A 106 21.04 1.38 34.63
CA LEU A 106 21.98 0.59 33.81
C LEU A 106 22.83 1.47 32.90
N ALA A 107 22.28 2.57 32.37
CA ALA A 107 23.04 3.50 31.53
C ALA A 107 24.27 4.10 32.25
N GLY A 108 24.25 4.21 33.59
CA GLY A 108 25.42 4.60 34.38
C GLY A 108 26.27 3.43 34.90
N ALA A 109 25.75 2.21 34.82
CA ALA A 109 26.36 1.03 35.43
C ALA A 109 27.07 0.10 34.43
N LEU A 110 26.56 -0.01 33.21
CA LEU A 110 27.12 -0.88 32.18
C LEU A 110 28.46 -0.29 31.69
N PRO A 111 29.59 -1.00 31.83
CA PRO A 111 30.87 -0.60 31.27
C PRO A 111 30.80 -0.69 29.74
N GLU A 112 31.75 -0.05 29.04
CA GLU A 112 31.89 -0.14 27.58
C GLU A 112 32.00 -1.59 27.05
N THR A 113 32.28 -2.56 27.93
CA THR A 113 32.48 -3.98 27.60
C THR A 113 31.22 -4.85 27.72
N GLY A 114 30.09 -4.30 28.18
CA GLY A 114 28.82 -5.01 28.29
C GLY A 114 27.73 -4.34 27.46
N GLU A 115 26.97 -5.11 26.71
CA GLU A 115 25.83 -4.65 25.90
C GLU A 115 24.52 -5.17 26.52
N LEU A 116 23.53 -4.29 26.59
CA LEU A 116 22.22 -4.62 27.14
C LEU A 116 21.32 -5.16 26.03
N GLU A 117 20.94 -6.42 26.12
CA GLU A 117 20.12 -7.08 25.10
C GLU A 117 18.62 -6.89 25.37
N ALA A 118 18.22 -7.11 26.62
CA ALA A 118 16.81 -7.01 27.01
C ALA A 118 16.63 -6.62 28.47
N VAL A 119 15.57 -5.84 28.73
CA VAL A 119 15.09 -5.55 30.08
C VAL A 119 13.58 -5.72 30.11
N ALA A 120 13.10 -6.59 30.99
CA ALA A 120 11.70 -6.73 31.32
C ALA A 120 11.54 -6.50 32.82
N ALA A 121 10.64 -5.60 33.22
CA ALA A 121 10.38 -5.38 34.64
C ALA A 121 8.93 -5.00 34.89
N ASP A 122 8.40 -5.52 35.99
CA ASP A 122 7.12 -5.15 36.57
C ASP A 122 7.35 -4.50 37.94
N ARG A 123 6.27 -4.28 38.70
CA ARG A 123 6.36 -3.61 40.02
C ARG A 123 7.13 -4.41 41.07
N GLU A 124 7.26 -5.72 40.91
CA GLU A 124 7.82 -6.63 41.92
C GLU A 124 9.07 -7.37 41.44
N ARG A 125 9.23 -7.58 40.13
CA ARG A 125 10.25 -8.42 39.51
C ARG A 125 10.89 -7.72 38.34
N CYS A 126 12.14 -8.05 38.10
CA CYS A 126 12.86 -7.70 36.89
C CYS A 126 13.60 -8.90 36.33
N ARG A 127 13.80 -8.87 35.01
CA ARG A 127 14.66 -9.72 34.23
C ARG A 127 15.53 -8.84 33.33
N ILE A 128 16.84 -9.05 33.41
CA ILE A 128 17.84 -8.27 32.69
C ILE A 128 18.73 -9.26 31.94
N GLU A 129 18.95 -9.03 30.65
CA GLU A 129 19.84 -9.83 29.81
C GLU A 129 21.00 -8.95 29.35
N ILE A 130 22.22 -9.35 29.73
CA ILE A 130 23.44 -8.60 29.44
C ILE A 130 24.42 -9.51 28.70
N LEU A 131 24.91 -9.01 27.58
CA LEU A 131 25.96 -9.63 26.79
C LEU A 131 27.32 -9.05 27.17
N PHE A 132 28.27 -9.90 27.50
CA PHE A 132 29.64 -9.51 27.83
C PHE A 132 30.60 -10.00 26.74
N ALA A 133 31.51 -9.13 26.32
CA ALA A 133 32.57 -9.50 25.39
C ALA A 133 33.64 -10.41 26.03
N ASP A 134 33.90 -10.28 27.33
CA ASP A 134 34.90 -11.05 28.07
C ASP A 134 34.45 -11.36 29.52
N ARG A 135 34.91 -12.49 30.08
CA ARG A 135 34.57 -12.98 31.42
C ARG A 135 35.08 -12.08 32.55
N GLU A 136 36.22 -11.42 32.40
CA GLU A 136 36.78 -10.55 33.46
C GLU A 136 35.90 -9.30 33.71
N SER A 137 35.09 -8.91 32.72
CA SER A 137 34.20 -7.76 32.84
C SER A 137 32.96 -8.01 33.72
N VAL A 138 32.65 -9.27 34.00
CA VAL A 138 31.41 -9.69 34.68
C VAL A 138 31.37 -9.26 36.15
N ASP A 139 32.48 -9.40 36.88
CA ASP A 139 32.53 -9.13 38.31
C ASP A 139 32.39 -7.63 38.63
N HIS A 140 32.97 -6.76 37.78
CA HIS A 140 32.83 -5.31 37.89
C HIS A 140 31.39 -4.83 37.65
N VAL A 141 30.64 -5.54 36.80
CA VAL A 141 29.23 -5.21 36.53
C VAL A 141 28.33 -5.68 37.66
N PHE A 142 28.59 -6.85 38.25
CA PHE A 142 27.79 -7.32 39.39
C PHE A 142 27.80 -6.37 40.59
N GLU A 143 28.94 -5.74 40.91
CA GLU A 143 29.01 -4.76 42.01
C GLU A 143 28.11 -3.54 41.75
N LYS A 144 28.06 -3.07 40.50
CA LYS A 144 27.21 -1.94 40.10
C LYS A 144 25.73 -2.34 40.01
N LEU A 145 25.44 -3.53 39.49
CA LEU A 145 24.10 -4.10 39.43
C LEU A 145 23.49 -4.33 40.82
N ALA A 146 24.31 -4.60 41.84
CA ALA A 146 23.85 -4.73 43.23
C ALA A 146 23.23 -3.44 43.81
N ARG A 147 23.44 -2.29 43.16
CA ARG A 147 22.87 -0.99 43.55
C ARG A 147 21.52 -0.71 42.90
N LEU A 148 21.04 -1.59 42.01
CA LEU A 148 19.75 -1.46 41.35
C LEU A 148 18.58 -1.65 42.35
N PRO A 149 17.42 -1.01 42.11
CA PRO A 149 16.25 -1.11 42.99
C PRO A 149 15.67 -2.54 43.08
N TYR A 150 16.07 -3.45 42.18
CA TYR A 150 15.65 -4.86 42.15
C TYR A 150 16.71 -5.85 42.65
N ALA A 151 17.69 -5.37 43.43
CA ALA A 151 18.72 -6.22 44.02
C ALA A 151 18.22 -6.94 45.30
N PRO A 152 18.62 -8.20 45.56
CA PRO A 152 19.69 -8.93 44.87
C PRO A 152 19.26 -9.54 43.54
N LEU A 153 20.09 -9.36 42.52
CA LEU A 153 19.94 -9.99 41.21
C LEU A 153 20.56 -11.39 41.26
N ARG A 154 19.81 -12.40 40.84
CA ARG A 154 20.24 -13.80 40.75
C ARG A 154 20.50 -14.14 39.30
N ILE A 155 21.61 -14.82 39.05
CA ILE A 155 21.90 -15.39 37.73
C ILE A 155 20.97 -16.59 37.54
N THR A 156 20.02 -16.47 36.61
CA THR A 156 19.12 -17.57 36.25
C THR A 156 19.67 -18.36 35.08
N GLU A 157 20.43 -17.72 34.21
CA GLU A 157 21.03 -18.38 33.05
C GLU A 157 22.39 -17.77 32.67
N ARG A 158 23.30 -18.64 32.24
CA ARG A 158 24.63 -18.29 31.73
C ARG A 158 24.88 -19.06 30.44
N ARG A 159 24.91 -18.37 29.29
CA ARG A 159 25.18 -18.97 27.98
C ARG A 159 26.47 -18.40 27.37
N LEU A 160 27.35 -19.28 26.92
CA LEU A 160 28.50 -18.91 26.10
C LEU A 160 28.08 -18.96 24.63
N LEU A 161 28.21 -17.86 23.91
CA LEU A 161 27.83 -17.75 22.51
C LEU A 161 29.02 -18.08 21.60
N SER A 162 28.70 -18.46 20.35
CA SER A 162 29.68 -18.70 19.30
C SER A 162 30.40 -17.38 18.98
N GLY A 163 31.64 -17.24 19.43
CA GLY A 163 32.40 -15.99 19.39
C GLY A 163 33.11 -15.64 20.70
N GLY A 164 32.85 -16.38 21.79
CA GLY A 164 33.51 -16.16 23.09
C GLY A 164 32.79 -15.20 24.02
N SER A 165 31.73 -14.53 23.54
CA SER A 165 30.86 -13.67 24.34
C SER A 165 29.98 -14.47 25.30
N LEU A 166 29.62 -13.85 26.41
CA LEU A 166 28.86 -14.45 27.51
C LEU A 166 27.54 -13.70 27.71
N LEU A 167 26.42 -14.37 27.50
CA LEU A 167 25.09 -13.88 27.86
C LEU A 167 24.76 -14.29 29.30
N LEU A 168 24.40 -13.31 30.12
CA LEU A 168 23.91 -13.51 31.48
C LEU A 168 22.46 -13.03 31.58
N CYS A 169 21.57 -13.92 32.02
CA CYS A 169 20.21 -13.58 32.39
C CYS A 169 20.13 -13.45 33.91
N LEU A 170 19.66 -12.30 34.37
CA LEU A 170 19.55 -11.94 35.76
C LEU A 170 18.10 -11.70 36.11
N GLU A 171 17.63 -12.28 37.21
CA GLU A 171 16.31 -11.99 37.77
C GLU A 171 16.44 -11.40 39.17
N GLY A 172 15.65 -10.36 39.45
CA GLY A 172 15.68 -9.64 40.72
C GLY A 172 14.28 -9.28 41.18
N THR A 173 14.11 -9.13 42.49
CA THR A 173 12.87 -8.67 43.10
C THR A 173 13.05 -7.26 43.64
N ARG A 174 12.04 -6.40 43.49
CA ARG A 174 12.08 -5.02 43.97
C ARG A 174 12.34 -5.01 45.48
N ARG A 175 13.30 -4.20 45.93
CA ARG A 175 13.49 -3.96 47.37
C ARG A 175 12.24 -3.31 47.93
N GLY A 176 11.63 -3.97 48.92
CA GLY A 176 10.54 -3.38 49.69
C GLY A 176 10.98 -2.04 50.28
N ARG A 177 10.13 -1.02 50.14
CA ARG A 177 10.29 0.24 50.86
C ARG A 177 10.06 0.02 52.35
#